data_AF-A0A3D1A0G5-F1
#
_entry.id   AF-A0A3D1A0G5-F1
#
_cell.length_a   1.000
_cell.length_b   1.000
_cell.length_c   1.000
_cell.angle_alpha   90.00
_cell.angle_beta   90.00
_cell.angle_gamma   90.00
#
_symmetry.space_group_name_H-M   'P 1'
#
loop_
_entity.id
_entity.type
_entity.pdbx_description
1 polymer ?
#
loop_
_entity_poly.entity_id
_entity_poly.type
_entity_poly.pdbx_seq_one_letter_code
_entity_poly.pdbx_strand_id
1 'polypeptide(L)'
;KNIIKECVKEVIFEEGALSTIISEVVQGLGASTLMENKSPSSSQAKAPSRASSELRQQVMKEVGHRSYEEIKKRFPNPELFEGTTPIPSTGKKGSALAGQAPDDAGVDISSIPGFGAWGNVVNNLK
;
A
#
# COMPACT_ATOMS: atom_id res chain seq x y z
N LYS A 1 -32.37 21.55 -42.99
CA LYS A 1 -31.94 20.63 -41.89
C LYS A 1 -30.45 20.32 -41.88
N ASN A 2 -29.74 20.23 -43.03
CA ASN A 2 -28.29 19.95 -43.03
C ASN A 2 -27.42 21.04 -42.40
N ILE A 3 -27.78 22.33 -42.58
CA ILE A 3 -27.08 23.45 -41.91
C ILE A 3 -27.03 23.28 -40.39
N ILE A 4 -28.12 22.80 -39.78
CA ILE A 4 -28.21 22.64 -38.33
C ILE A 4 -27.28 21.52 -37.86
N LYS A 5 -27.08 20.48 -38.68
CA LYS A 5 -26.18 19.37 -38.36
C LYS A 5 -24.71 19.78 -38.45
N GLU A 6 -24.35 20.59 -39.44
CA GLU A 6 -23.00 21.14 -39.58
C GLU A 6 -22.68 22.10 -38.44
N CYS A 7 -23.57 23.04 -38.12
CA CYS A 7 -23.35 24.00 -37.04
C CYS A 7 -23.25 23.32 -35.67
N VAL A 8 -24.09 22.30 -35.40
CA VAL A 8 -23.96 21.50 -34.17
C VAL A 8 -22.65 20.70 -34.13
N LYS A 9 -22.20 20.18 -35.26
CA LYS A 9 -20.93 19.44 -35.35
C LYS A 9 -19.73 20.37 -35.10
N GLU A 10 -19.76 21.59 -35.65
CA GLU A 10 -18.72 22.61 -35.47
C GLU A 10 -18.60 23.01 -33.99
N VAL A 11 -19.73 23.32 -33.33
CA VAL A 11 -19.77 23.67 -31.90
C VAL A 11 -19.26 22.52 -31.02
N ILE A 12 -19.58 21.27 -31.38
CA ILE A 12 -19.22 20.09 -30.60
C ILE A 12 -17.73 19.73 -30.73
N PHE A 13 -17.15 19.84 -31.94
CA PHE A 13 -15.79 19.35 -32.23
C PHE A 13 -14.74 20.45 -32.38
N GLU A 14 -15.07 21.61 -32.95
CA GLU A 14 -14.13 22.71 -33.17
C GLU A 14 -14.11 23.70 -32.01
N GLU A 15 -15.30 24.06 -31.50
CA GLU A 15 -15.44 24.96 -30.35
C GLU A 15 -15.15 24.24 -29.01
N GLY A 16 -15.01 22.91 -29.05
CA GLY A 16 -14.50 22.12 -27.94
C GLY A 16 -15.48 21.93 -26.77
N ALA A 17 -16.77 22.18 -26.97
CA ALA A 17 -17.80 22.05 -25.93
C ALA A 17 -17.80 20.66 -25.26
N LEU A 18 -17.57 19.58 -26.03
CA LEU A 18 -17.43 18.23 -25.47
C LEU A 18 -16.20 18.08 -24.57
N SER A 19 -15.09 18.70 -24.92
CA SER A 19 -13.84 18.62 -24.15
C SER A 19 -14.00 19.26 -22.77
N THR A 20 -14.71 20.39 -22.71
CA THR A 20 -15.04 21.09 -21.47
C THR A 20 -15.93 20.24 -20.57
N ILE A 21 -17.01 19.66 -21.13
CA ILE A 21 -17.92 18.79 -20.38
C ILE A 21 -17.18 17.55 -19.85
N ILE A 22 -16.36 16.90 -20.68
CA ILE A 22 -15.58 15.73 -20.26
C ILE A 22 -14.59 16.12 -19.15
N SER A 23 -13.94 17.26 -19.25
CA SER A 23 -12.99 17.74 -18.24
C SER A 23 -13.67 18.01 -16.90
N GLU A 24 -14.83 18.66 -16.90
CA GLU A 24 -15.63 18.90 -15.69
C GLU A 24 -16.15 17.59 -15.08
N VAL A 25 -16.60 16.65 -15.92
CA VAL A 25 -17.08 15.34 -15.47
C VAL A 25 -15.95 14.48 -14.90
N VAL A 26 -14.76 14.50 -15.50
CA VAL A 26 -13.58 13.77 -14.98
C VAL A 26 -13.10 14.36 -13.66
N GLN A 27 -13.13 15.69 -13.50
CA GLN A 27 -12.87 16.35 -12.22
C GLN A 27 -13.94 16.04 -11.18
N GLY A 28 -15.22 16.04 -11.57
CA GLY A 28 -16.37 15.77 -10.69
C GLY A 28 -16.54 14.31 -10.29
N LEU A 29 -16.11 13.36 -11.13
CA LEU A 29 -16.10 11.92 -10.85
C LEU A 29 -14.97 11.50 -9.89
N GLY A 30 -14.22 12.46 -9.36
CA GLY A 30 -13.27 12.20 -8.28
C GLY A 30 -12.08 11.37 -8.73
N ALA A 31 -11.56 11.61 -9.94
CA ALA A 31 -10.19 11.23 -10.27
C ALA A 31 -9.23 12.06 -9.41
N SER A 32 -9.16 11.73 -8.12
CA SER A 32 -8.12 12.17 -7.22
C SER A 32 -6.85 11.51 -7.73
N THR A 33 -6.13 12.21 -8.62
CA THR A 33 -4.74 11.89 -8.89
C THR A 33 -4.04 12.01 -7.55
N LEU A 34 -3.78 10.86 -6.92
CA LEU A 34 -3.12 10.74 -5.63
C LEU A 34 -1.68 11.21 -5.80
N MET A 35 -1.48 12.52 -5.79
CA MET A 35 -0.15 13.11 -5.82
C MET A 35 0.44 12.98 -4.42
N GLU A 36 1.58 12.32 -4.32
CA GLU A 36 2.31 12.16 -3.06
C GLU A 36 2.79 13.54 -2.60
N ASN A 37 1.99 14.22 -1.78
CA ASN A 37 2.44 15.39 -1.04
C ASN A 37 3.43 14.88 0.01
N LYS A 38 4.71 14.86 -0.34
CA LYS A 38 5.79 14.73 0.63
C LYS A 38 5.78 15.97 1.52
N SER A 39 4.96 15.95 2.56
CA SER A 39 5.06 16.92 3.64
C SER A 39 6.50 16.86 4.16
N PRO A 40 7.24 17.99 4.25
CA PRO A 40 8.48 17.98 4.99
C PRO A 40 8.11 17.65 6.43
N SER A 41 8.42 16.41 6.84
CA SER A 41 8.36 15.99 8.23
C SER A 41 9.25 16.94 9.01
N SER A 42 8.67 17.95 9.63
CA SER A 42 9.33 18.69 10.70
C SER A 42 9.33 17.79 11.93
N SER A 43 10.07 16.69 11.83
CA SER A 43 10.55 16.00 13.01
C SER A 43 11.52 16.97 13.67
N GLN A 44 11.01 17.76 14.62
CA GLN A 44 11.82 18.16 15.78
C GLN A 44 12.24 16.87 16.47
N ALA A 45 13.25 16.22 15.90
CA ALA A 45 13.96 15.15 16.54
C ALA A 45 14.72 15.82 17.69
N LYS A 46 14.16 15.74 18.90
CA LYS A 46 14.98 15.83 20.11
C LYS A 46 16.16 14.89 19.85
N ALA A 47 17.37 15.46 19.81
CA ALA A 47 18.57 14.70 19.53
C ALA A 47 18.56 13.45 20.42
N PRO A 48 18.64 12.24 19.84
CA PRO A 48 18.68 11.03 20.63
C PRO A 48 19.91 11.14 21.54
N SER A 49 19.70 10.99 22.85
CA SER A 49 20.83 10.88 23.78
C SER A 49 21.73 9.75 23.31
N ARG A 50 23.06 9.88 23.44
CA ARG A 50 24.02 8.84 23.00
C ARG A 50 23.69 7.44 23.55
N ALA A 51 23.13 7.38 24.75
CA ALA A 51 22.63 6.15 25.36
C ALA A 51 21.49 5.48 24.56
N SER A 52 20.60 6.25 23.94
CA SER A 52 19.50 5.73 23.12
C SER A 52 19.95 5.22 21.76
N SER A 53 21.04 5.77 21.18
CA SER A 53 21.58 5.28 19.92
C SER A 53 22.27 3.93 20.05
N GLU A 54 23.01 3.71 21.14
CA GLU A 54 23.68 2.44 21.42
C GLU A 54 22.68 1.31 21.65
N LEU A 55 21.63 1.58 22.45
CA LEU A 55 20.54 0.64 22.67
C LEU A 55 19.83 0.27 21.36
N ARG A 56 19.53 1.25 20.50
CA ARG A 56 18.94 1.01 19.17
C ARG A 56 19.83 0.13 18.30
N GLN A 57 21.14 0.39 18.30
CA GLN A 57 22.10 -0.37 17.50
C GLN A 57 22.24 -1.82 18.02
N GLN A 58 22.17 -2.02 19.32
CA GLN A 58 22.17 -3.35 19.95
C GLN A 58 20.89 -4.13 19.61
N VAL A 59 19.73 -3.49 19.66
CA VAL A 59 18.45 -4.12 19.26
C VAL A 59 18.49 -4.52 17.79
N MET A 60 18.93 -3.64 16.88
CA MET A 60 19.00 -3.93 15.45
C MET A 60 19.92 -5.12 15.11
N LYS A 61 21.03 -5.29 15.84
CA LYS A 61 21.93 -6.44 15.65
C LYS A 61 21.28 -7.76 16.07
N GLU A 62 20.43 -7.75 17.08
CA GLU A 62 19.87 -8.98 17.66
C GLU A 62 18.56 -9.40 16.99
N VAL A 63 17.76 -8.44 16.52
CA VAL A 63 16.46 -8.68 15.84
C VAL A 63 16.59 -9.52 14.57
N GLY A 64 17.77 -9.59 13.93
CA GLY A 64 17.99 -10.40 12.74
C GLY A 64 18.49 -11.83 12.99
N HIS A 65 18.94 -12.16 14.21
CA HIS A 65 19.65 -13.41 14.48
C HIS A 65 19.03 -14.27 15.58
N ARG A 66 18.08 -13.75 16.36
CA ARG A 66 17.54 -14.43 17.53
C ARG A 66 16.03 -14.36 17.61
N SER A 67 15.45 -15.32 18.34
CA SER A 67 14.03 -15.34 18.65
C SER A 67 13.66 -14.19 19.58
N TYR A 68 12.45 -13.65 19.43
CA TYR A 68 11.91 -12.55 20.23
C TYR A 68 12.00 -12.81 21.75
N GLU A 69 11.75 -14.05 22.19
CA GLU A 69 11.84 -14.46 23.60
C GLU A 69 13.27 -14.37 24.16
N GLU A 70 14.29 -14.60 23.34
CA GLU A 70 15.69 -14.47 23.75
C GLU A 70 16.11 -13.01 23.86
N ILE A 71 15.58 -12.16 22.98
CA ILE A 71 15.79 -10.72 22.97
C ILE A 71 15.18 -10.13 24.26
N LYS A 72 13.93 -10.46 24.60
CA LYS A 72 13.25 -9.97 25.81
C LYS A 72 14.02 -10.27 27.10
N LYS A 73 14.65 -11.44 27.21
CA LYS A 73 15.44 -11.86 28.40
C LYS A 73 16.79 -11.13 28.52
N ARG A 74 17.33 -10.60 27.43
CA ARG A 74 18.67 -9.99 27.41
C ARG A 74 18.65 -8.51 27.80
N PHE A 75 17.52 -7.83 27.65
CA PHE A 75 17.40 -6.42 28.00
C PHE A 75 16.93 -6.28 29.45
N PRO A 76 17.55 -5.39 30.25
CA PRO A 76 17.21 -5.19 31.66
C PRO A 76 15.82 -4.56 31.86
N ASN A 77 15.21 -4.03 30.79
CA ASN A 77 13.86 -3.49 30.82
C ASN A 77 12.92 -4.32 29.93
N PRO A 78 12.07 -5.19 30.52
CA PRO A 78 11.15 -6.06 29.77
C PRO A 78 9.98 -5.28 29.14
N GLU A 79 9.70 -4.05 29.60
CA GLU A 79 8.63 -3.18 29.07
C GLU A 79 8.99 -2.58 27.70
N LEU A 80 10.25 -2.69 27.26
CA LEU A 80 10.71 -2.14 25.97
C LEU A 80 9.94 -2.68 24.76
N PHE A 81 9.30 -3.84 24.89
CA PHE A 81 8.55 -4.48 23.81
C PHE A 81 7.07 -4.66 24.15
N GLU A 82 6.58 -4.08 25.23
CA GLU A 82 5.15 -4.12 25.55
C GLU A 82 4.32 -3.37 24.49
N GLY A 83 3.18 -3.94 24.12
CA GLY A 83 2.34 -3.42 23.04
C GLY A 83 2.92 -3.60 21.63
N THR A 84 4.04 -4.30 21.47
CA THR A 84 4.60 -4.64 20.15
C THR A 84 4.31 -6.09 19.80
N THR A 85 3.79 -6.32 18.60
CA THR A 85 3.64 -7.66 18.03
C THR A 85 4.84 -7.93 17.11
N PRO A 86 5.54 -9.06 17.26
CA PRO A 86 6.63 -9.39 16.36
C PRO A 86 6.08 -9.48 14.94
N ILE A 87 6.79 -8.88 13.97
CA ILE A 87 6.46 -9.06 12.56
C ILE A 87 6.60 -10.57 12.28
N PRO A 88 5.53 -11.26 11.87
CA PRO A 88 5.64 -12.64 11.44
C PRO A 88 6.57 -12.69 10.23
N SER A 89 7.29 -13.79 10.07
CA SER A 89 8.27 -13.95 9.00
C SER A 89 7.59 -13.99 7.62
N THR A 90 7.20 -12.83 7.09
CA THR A 90 6.71 -12.68 5.74
C THR A 90 7.91 -12.58 4.80
N GLY A 91 7.83 -13.26 3.67
CA GLY A 91 8.93 -13.53 2.75
C GLY A 91 9.86 -12.34 2.45
N LYS A 92 11.12 -12.69 2.13
CA LYS A 92 12.23 -11.78 1.77
C LYS A 92 11.76 -10.46 1.11
N LYS A 93 12.38 -9.34 1.52
CA LYS A 93 12.25 -8.03 0.83
C LYS A 93 12.22 -8.23 -0.69
N GLY A 94 11.13 -7.81 -1.33
CA GLY A 94 10.87 -8.02 -2.76
C GLY A 94 9.94 -9.19 -3.08
N SER A 95 9.36 -9.86 -2.08
CA SER A 95 8.32 -10.87 -2.27
C SER A 95 7.07 -10.24 -2.90
N ALA A 96 6.39 -10.99 -3.77
CA ALA A 96 5.15 -10.56 -4.41
C ALA A 96 4.03 -10.16 -3.42
N LEU A 97 4.14 -10.61 -2.17
CA LEU A 97 3.22 -10.30 -1.07
C LEU A 97 3.71 -9.15 -0.17
N ALA A 98 4.72 -8.38 -0.61
CA ALA A 98 5.22 -7.25 0.15
C ALA A 98 4.12 -6.19 0.35
N GLY A 99 3.80 -5.90 1.61
CA GLY A 99 2.77 -4.93 1.98
C GLY A 99 1.38 -5.53 2.24
N GLN A 100 1.21 -6.84 2.03
CA GLN A 100 -0.01 -7.55 2.40
C GLN A 100 0.10 -8.04 3.84
N ALA A 101 -0.98 -7.89 4.62
CA ALA A 101 -0.99 -8.42 5.97
C ALA A 101 -0.97 -9.96 5.91
N PRO A 102 -0.20 -10.65 6.77
CA PRO A 102 -0.11 -12.11 6.75
C PRO A 102 -1.43 -12.81 7.08
N ASP A 103 -2.30 -12.13 7.82
CA ASP A 103 -3.66 -12.54 8.17
C ASP A 103 -4.72 -12.03 7.18
N ASP A 104 -4.30 -11.32 6.11
CA ASP A 104 -5.21 -10.92 5.05
C ASP A 104 -5.66 -12.15 4.24
N ALA A 105 -6.96 -12.41 4.24
CA ALA A 105 -7.57 -13.47 3.43
C ALA A 105 -7.39 -13.23 1.92
N GLY A 106 -6.98 -12.02 1.52
CA GLY A 106 -6.70 -11.64 0.15
C GLY A 106 -7.97 -11.28 -0.62
N VAL A 107 -7.85 -11.28 -1.95
CA VAL A 107 -8.94 -10.92 -2.85
C VAL A 107 -9.73 -12.17 -3.24
N ASP A 108 -11.05 -12.15 -3.05
CA ASP A 108 -11.92 -13.20 -3.55
C ASP A 108 -12.05 -13.14 -5.07
N ILE A 109 -11.55 -14.18 -5.74
CA ILE A 109 -11.54 -14.33 -7.20
C ILE A 109 -12.61 -15.32 -7.69
N SER A 110 -13.51 -15.76 -6.81
CA SER A 110 -14.63 -16.68 -7.13
C SER A 110 -15.56 -16.13 -8.22
N SER A 111 -15.69 -14.81 -8.30
CA SER A 111 -16.59 -14.11 -9.23
C SER A 111 -15.98 -13.88 -10.62
N ILE A 112 -14.71 -14.23 -10.85
CA ILE A 112 -14.06 -14.05 -12.15
C ILE A 112 -14.53 -15.15 -13.13
N PRO A 113 -15.20 -14.81 -14.25
CA PRO A 113 -15.68 -15.80 -15.22
C PRO A 113 -14.54 -16.68 -15.73
N GLY A 114 -14.74 -18.01 -15.69
CA GLY A 114 -13.74 -18.99 -16.14
C GLY A 114 -12.66 -19.37 -15.13
N PHE A 115 -12.59 -18.70 -13.97
CA PHE A 115 -11.55 -18.99 -12.96
C PHE A 115 -11.83 -20.24 -12.12
N GLY A 116 -13.10 -20.66 -11.98
CA GLY A 116 -13.50 -21.86 -11.22
C GLY A 116 -12.85 -23.17 -11.70
N ALA A 117 -12.37 -23.23 -12.95
CA ALA A 117 -11.65 -24.40 -13.47
C ALA A 117 -10.28 -24.61 -12.79
N TRP A 118 -9.63 -23.55 -12.32
CA TRP A 118 -8.34 -23.63 -11.60
C TRP A 118 -8.48 -24.22 -10.20
N GLY A 119 -9.63 -24.02 -9.54
CA GLY A 119 -9.93 -24.66 -8.25
C GLY A 119 -9.90 -26.18 -8.33
N ASN A 120 -10.30 -26.76 -9.47
CA ASN A 120 -10.21 -28.20 -9.70
C ASN A 120 -8.75 -28.67 -9.86
N VAL A 121 -7.86 -27.85 -10.43
CA VAL A 121 -6.43 -28.19 -10.57
C VAL A 121 -5.76 -28.28 -9.19
N VAL A 122 -6.08 -27.36 -8.27
CA VAL A 122 -5.56 -27.38 -6.90
C VAL A 122 -5.98 -28.65 -6.14
N ASN A 123 -7.22 -29.12 -6.34
CA ASN A 123 -7.68 -30.36 -5.72
C ASN A 123 -7.01 -31.63 -6.28
N ASN A 124 -6.48 -31.57 -7.50
CA ASN A 124 -5.74 -32.68 -8.11
C ASN A 124 -4.23 -32.68 -7.76
N LEU A 125 -3.74 -31.68 -7.02
CA LEU A 125 -2.35 -31.57 -6.57
C LEU A 125 -2.14 -32.00 -5.11
N LYS A 126 -3.20 -32.43 -4.40
CA LYS A 126 -3.12 -33.09 -3.09
C LYS A 126 -3.03 -34.60 -3.26
#